data_AF-A0A0U3E8P4-F1
#
_entry.id   AF-A0A0U3E8P4-F1
#
_cell.length_a   1.000
_cell.length_b   1.000
_cell.length_c   1.000
_cell.angle_alpha   90.00
_cell.angle_beta   90.00
_cell.angle_gamma   90.00
#
_symmetry.space_group_name_H-M   'P 1'
#
loop_
_entity.id
_entity.type
_entity.pdbx_description
1 polymer ?
#
loop_
_entity_poly.entity_id
_entity_poly.type
_entity_poly.pdbx_seq_one_letter_code
_entity_poly.pdbx_strand_id
1 'polypeptide(L)'
;MYSDENYIKITKVKDNESIEIHQNYVRLRESTHNKLMAFNIKAPLFETAEIERFFDGFNSSEKLKVNIGGTGSFGVNFRGIIDGKEKNFSQNQDHIILLLEEYYCPTKEDLKNFKRVSKFMPRGYFN
;
A
#
# COMPACT_ATOMS: atom_id res chain seq x y z
N MET A 1 -14.96 8.01 16.51
CA MET A 1 -14.29 8.23 15.23
C MET A 1 -13.17 7.19 15.18
N TYR A 2 -13.39 6.07 14.50
CA TYR A 2 -12.45 4.96 14.49
C TYR A 2 -11.20 5.38 13.72
N SER A 3 -10.03 5.17 14.30
CA SER A 3 -8.76 5.56 13.71
C SER A 3 -8.47 4.68 12.48
N ASP A 4 -8.08 5.30 11.36
CA ASP A 4 -7.60 4.67 10.12
C ASP A 4 -6.30 3.85 10.31
N GLU A 5 -5.85 3.63 11.55
CA GLU A 5 -4.57 3.03 11.93
C GLU A 5 -4.38 1.57 11.51
N ASN A 6 -5.46 0.85 11.15
CA ASN A 6 -5.40 -0.60 10.85
C ASN A 6 -5.53 -0.96 9.36
N TYR A 7 -5.66 0.03 8.48
CA TYR A 7 -5.88 -0.20 7.05
C TYR A 7 -4.74 0.35 6.20
N ILE A 8 -4.54 -0.28 5.05
CA ILE A 8 -3.88 0.31 3.90
C ILE A 8 -4.98 0.86 3.01
N LYS A 9 -5.01 2.18 2.84
CA LYS A 9 -5.96 2.87 1.98
C LYS A 9 -5.31 3.18 0.65
N ILE A 10 -5.95 2.77 -0.44
CA ILE A 10 -5.52 3.06 -1.80
C ILE A 10 -6.58 3.93 -2.46
N THR A 11 -6.18 5.11 -2.94
CA THR A 11 -7.07 6.08 -3.58
C THR A 11 -6.65 6.31 -5.03
N LYS A 12 -7.60 6.20 -5.95
CA LYS A 12 -7.43 6.57 -7.36
C LYS A 12 -7.26 8.07 -7.48
N VAL A 13 -6.22 8.53 -8.17
CA VAL A 13 -5.99 9.99 -8.31
C VAL A 13 -7.03 10.63 -9.25
N LYS A 14 -7.56 9.87 -10.20
CA LYS A 14 -8.47 10.35 -11.25
C LYS A 14 -9.82 10.83 -10.71
N ASP A 15 -10.42 10.07 -9.80
CA ASP A 15 -11.79 10.27 -9.31
C ASP A 15 -11.90 10.25 -7.78
N ASN A 16 -10.79 10.04 -7.05
CA ASN A 16 -10.73 9.91 -5.60
C ASN A 16 -11.51 8.73 -5.01
N GLU A 17 -11.90 7.75 -5.82
CA GLU A 17 -12.42 6.48 -5.31
C GLU A 17 -11.34 5.77 -4.49
N SER A 18 -11.72 5.11 -3.39
CA SER A 18 -10.76 4.43 -2.52
C SER A 18 -11.23 3.07 -2.04
N ILE A 19 -10.26 2.18 -1.86
CA ILE A 19 -10.42 0.90 -1.17
C ILE A 19 -9.55 0.87 0.08
N GLU A 20 -10.01 0.16 1.10
CA GLU A 20 -9.30 -0.07 2.36
C GLU A 20 -9.04 -1.57 2.53
N ILE A 21 -7.80 -1.92 2.84
CA ILE A 21 -7.37 -3.30 3.00
C ILE A 21 -6.80 -3.45 4.42
N HIS A 22 -7.30 -4.40 5.19
CA HIS A 22 -6.76 -4.67 6.52
C HIS A 22 -5.26 -4.96 6.46
N GLN A 23 -4.45 -4.25 7.24
CA GLN A 23 -2.99 -4.42 7.26
C GLN A 23 -2.56 -5.84 7.62
N ASN A 24 -3.37 -6.55 8.43
CA ASN A 24 -3.11 -7.94 8.82
C ASN A 24 -3.08 -8.91 7.62
N TYR A 25 -3.71 -8.54 6.50
CA TYR A 25 -3.72 -9.34 5.27
C TYR A 25 -2.50 -9.08 4.39
N VAL A 26 -1.76 -8.00 4.63
CA VAL A 26 -0.76 -7.50 3.69
C VAL A 26 0.66 -7.80 4.18
N ARG A 27 1.46 -8.38 3.29
CA ARG A 27 2.93 -8.44 3.40
C ARG A 27 3.56 -7.68 2.24
N LEU A 28 4.21 -6.56 2.57
CA LEU A 28 4.97 -5.76 1.63
C LEU A 28 6.32 -6.43 1.32
N ARG A 29 6.66 -6.50 0.04
CA ARG A 29 7.99 -6.88 -0.45
C ARG A 29 8.45 -5.85 -1.47
N GLU A 30 9.60 -5.25 -1.23
CA GLU A 30 10.24 -4.36 -2.19
C GLU A 30 11.19 -5.16 -3.08
N SER A 31 11.19 -4.86 -4.37
CA SER A 31 12.24 -5.33 -5.28
C SER A 31 13.41 -4.36 -5.26
N THR A 32 14.60 -4.85 -4.88
CA THR A 32 15.82 -4.06 -4.69
C THR A 32 16.37 -3.38 -5.94
N HIS A 33 15.81 -3.61 -7.13
CA HIS A 33 16.39 -3.18 -8.40
C HIS A 33 15.53 -2.22 -9.23
N ASN A 34 14.24 -2.03 -8.90
CA ASN A 34 13.28 -1.48 -9.86
C ASN A 34 12.08 -0.73 -9.22
N LYS A 35 12.19 -0.29 -7.96
CA LYS A 35 11.14 0.49 -7.25
C LYS A 35 9.75 -0.15 -7.22
N LEU A 36 9.69 -1.43 -7.59
CA LEU A 36 8.48 -2.22 -7.58
C LEU A 36 8.23 -2.71 -6.16
N MET A 37 7.03 -2.46 -5.68
CA MET A 37 6.49 -2.97 -4.44
C MET A 37 5.43 -4.00 -4.75
N ALA A 38 5.59 -5.17 -4.15
CA ALA A 38 4.62 -6.26 -4.19
C ALA A 38 3.88 -6.31 -2.85
N PHE A 39 2.59 -5.98 -2.90
CA PHE A 39 1.66 -6.15 -1.79
C PHE A 39 1.11 -7.56 -1.90
N ASN A 40 1.65 -8.48 -1.09
CA ASN A 40 1.16 -9.85 -1.03
C ASN A 40 -0.04 -9.85 -0.09
N ILE A 41 -1.25 -9.99 -0.63
CA ILE A 41 -2.51 -9.84 0.09
C ILE A 41 -3.12 -11.22 0.26
N LYS A 42 -3.15 -11.72 1.49
CA LYS A 42 -3.83 -12.96 1.85
C LYS A 42 -5.06 -12.65 2.69
N ALA A 43 -6.22 -12.74 2.06
CA ALA A 43 -7.48 -12.30 2.64
C ALA A 43 -8.60 -13.30 2.32
N PRO A 44 -9.77 -13.20 2.97
CA PRO A 44 -10.96 -13.90 2.54
C PRO A 44 -11.32 -13.62 1.07
N LEU A 45 -11.91 -14.59 0.38
CA LEU A 45 -12.26 -14.49 -1.05
C LEU A 45 -13.09 -13.24 -1.40
N PHE A 46 -14.00 -12.83 -0.51
CA PHE A 46 -14.83 -11.64 -0.77
C PHE A 46 -14.00 -10.34 -0.76
N GLU A 47 -12.99 -10.25 0.11
CA GLU A 47 -12.07 -9.10 0.18
C GLU A 47 -11.20 -9.03 -1.09
N THR A 48 -10.66 -10.18 -1.54
CA THR A 48 -9.85 -10.20 -2.77
C THR A 48 -10.69 -9.87 -4.00
N ALA A 49 -11.92 -10.38 -4.09
CA ALA A 49 -12.84 -10.03 -5.17
C ALA A 49 -13.21 -8.53 -5.20
N GLU A 50 -13.32 -7.87 -4.04
CA GLU A 50 -13.53 -6.42 -3.97
C GLU A 50 -12.29 -5.65 -4.47
N ILE A 51 -11.10 -6.11 -4.11
CA ILE A 51 -9.83 -5.53 -4.60
C ILE A 51 -9.72 -5.67 -6.12
N GLU A 52 -9.99 -6.85 -6.67
CA GLU A 52 -9.96 -7.06 -8.12
C GLU A 52 -10.95 -6.16 -8.85
N ARG A 53 -12.19 -6.04 -8.34
CA ARG A 53 -13.20 -5.13 -8.90
C ARG A 53 -12.77 -3.67 -8.85
N PHE A 54 -12.12 -3.23 -7.77
CA PHE A 54 -11.62 -1.87 -7.65
C PHE A 54 -10.60 -1.54 -8.75
N PHE A 55 -9.79 -2.51 -9.17
CA PHE A 55 -8.79 -2.38 -10.23
C PHE A 55 -9.27 -2.90 -11.59
N ASP A 56 -10.55 -3.25 -11.76
CA ASP A 56 -11.06 -3.70 -13.05
C ASP A 56 -10.96 -2.56 -14.08
N GLY A 57 -10.45 -2.89 -15.26
CA GLY A 57 -10.17 -1.91 -16.32
C GLY A 57 -9.02 -0.93 -16.04
N PHE A 58 -8.21 -1.12 -14.98
CA PHE A 58 -7.06 -0.25 -14.71
C PHE A 58 -5.91 -0.45 -15.69
N ASN A 59 -5.43 0.65 -16.26
CA ASN A 59 -4.21 0.65 -17.06
C ASN A 59 -2.97 0.61 -16.17
N SER A 60 -1.91 -0.07 -16.61
CA SER A 60 -0.65 -0.27 -15.87
C SER A 60 0.19 1.01 -15.63
N SER A 61 -0.37 2.19 -15.80
CA SER A 61 0.27 3.48 -15.50
C SER A 61 -0.70 4.46 -14.81
N GLU A 62 -1.86 3.97 -14.37
CA GLU A 62 -2.81 4.73 -13.56
C GLU A 62 -2.15 5.15 -12.23
N LYS A 63 -2.38 6.40 -11.83
CA LYS A 63 -1.79 6.97 -10.62
C LYS A 63 -2.69 6.74 -9.42
N LEU A 64 -2.07 6.31 -8.33
CA LEU A 64 -2.70 6.02 -7.05
C LEU A 64 -1.99 6.78 -5.93
N LYS A 65 -2.71 7.03 -4.85
CA LYS A 65 -2.16 7.40 -3.54
C LYS A 65 -2.36 6.25 -2.57
N VAL A 66 -1.31 5.89 -1.85
CA VAL A 66 -1.35 4.83 -0.83
C VAL A 66 -1.07 5.45 0.53
N ASN A 67 -1.92 5.17 1.51
CA ASN A 67 -1.73 5.50 2.91
C ASN A 67 -1.67 4.21 3.73
N ILE A 68 -0.62 4.03 4.52
CA ILE A 68 -0.43 2.85 5.37
C ILE A 68 -0.65 3.27 6.81
N GLY A 69 -1.75 2.83 7.43
CA GLY A 69 -2.01 3.04 8.86
C GLY A 69 -2.03 4.49 9.30
N GLY A 70 -2.50 5.40 8.45
CA GLY A 70 -2.58 6.83 8.76
C GLY A 70 -1.24 7.56 8.80
N THR A 71 -0.14 6.95 8.34
CA THR A 71 1.22 7.54 8.38
C THR A 71 1.46 8.63 7.33
N GLY A 72 0.50 8.85 6.45
CA GLY A 72 0.60 9.78 5.33
C GLY A 72 0.47 9.06 3.99
N SER A 73 0.29 9.81 2.90
CA SER A 73 0.09 9.25 1.57
C SER A 73 1.31 9.44 0.67
N PHE A 74 1.66 8.41 -0.10
CA PHE A 74 2.69 8.46 -1.14
C PHE A 74 2.13 8.06 -2.51
N GLY A 75 2.79 8.51 -3.58
CA GLY A 75 2.31 8.35 -4.95
C GLY A 75 2.90 7.13 -5.64
N VAL A 76 2.04 6.27 -6.20
CA VAL A 76 2.45 5.05 -6.91
C VAL A 76 1.70 4.88 -8.24
N ASN A 77 2.36 4.23 -9.19
CA ASN A 77 1.74 3.77 -10.43
C ASN A 77 1.24 2.34 -10.19
N PHE A 78 0.01 2.06 -10.62
CA PHE A 78 -0.48 0.69 -10.70
C PHE A 78 0.32 -0.09 -11.74
N ARG A 79 0.77 -1.32 -11.44
CA ARG A 79 1.49 -2.17 -12.39
C ARG A 79 0.81 -3.50 -12.68
N GLY A 80 -0.22 -3.85 -11.93
CA GLY A 80 -1.03 -5.05 -12.18
C GLY A 80 -1.39 -5.81 -10.90
N ILE A 81 -2.28 -6.78 -11.05
CA ILE A 81 -2.59 -7.80 -10.05
C ILE A 81 -2.22 -9.15 -10.65
N ILE A 82 -1.61 -10.02 -9.87
CA ILE A 82 -1.28 -11.39 -10.27
C ILE A 82 -1.69 -12.38 -9.17
N ASP A 83 -1.99 -13.61 -9.58
CA ASP A 83 -2.30 -14.69 -8.65
C ASP A 83 -1.07 -15.08 -7.82
N GLY A 84 -1.22 -15.05 -6.50
CA GLY A 84 -0.23 -15.50 -5.55
C GLY A 84 -0.24 -17.03 -5.46
N LYS A 85 0.47 -17.70 -6.37
CA LYS A 85 0.59 -19.18 -6.42
C LYS A 85 1.06 -19.77 -5.08
N GLU A 86 0.13 -20.22 -4.24
CA GLU A 86 0.42 -21.08 -3.09
C GLU A 86 -0.38 -22.38 -3.17
N LYS A 87 0.21 -23.46 -2.64
CA LYS A 87 -0.30 -24.82 -2.86
C LYS A 87 -1.39 -25.25 -1.87
N ASN A 88 -1.67 -24.48 -0.81
CA ASN A 88 -2.55 -24.89 0.30
C ASN A 88 -3.40 -23.72 0.86
N PHE A 89 -4.37 -23.20 0.11
CA PHE A 89 -5.35 -22.28 0.69
C PHE A 89 -6.39 -23.04 1.53
N SER A 90 -6.81 -22.44 2.64
CA SER A 90 -8.09 -22.81 3.25
C SER A 90 -9.20 -22.44 2.26
N GLN A 91 -10.31 -23.19 2.22
CA GLN A 91 -11.36 -23.06 1.19
C GLN A 91 -11.96 -21.64 1.03
N ASN A 92 -11.73 -20.74 1.99
CA ASN A 92 -12.30 -19.39 2.01
C ASN A 92 -11.24 -18.28 1.95
N GLN A 93 -9.98 -18.62 1.67
CA GLN A 93 -8.89 -17.65 1.55
C GLN A 93 -8.33 -17.65 0.14
N ASP A 94 -7.86 -16.48 -0.25
CA ASP A 94 -7.24 -16.24 -1.54
C ASP A 94 -5.97 -15.41 -1.35
N HIS A 95 -5.15 -15.36 -2.39
CA HIS A 95 -3.89 -14.63 -2.40
C HIS A 95 -3.66 -13.98 -3.74
N ILE A 96 -3.68 -12.66 -3.70
CA ILE A 96 -3.36 -11.80 -4.83
C ILE A 96 -2.10 -11.00 -4.51
N ILE A 97 -1.32 -10.70 -5.54
CA ILE A 97 -0.16 -9.84 -5.44
C ILE A 97 -0.45 -8.58 -6.24
N LEU A 98 -0.62 -7.47 -5.53
CA LEU A 98 -0.77 -6.14 -6.14
C LEU A 98 0.62 -5.53 -6.35
N LEU A 99 0.92 -5.19 -7.60
CA LEU A 99 2.19 -4.60 -8.01
C LEU A 99 2.03 -3.09 -8.16
N LEU A 100 2.83 -2.34 -7.41
CA LEU A 100 2.86 -0.88 -7.42
C LEU A 100 4.29 -0.39 -7.66
N GLU A 101 4.46 0.72 -8.35
CA GLU A 101 5.78 1.36 -8.52
C GLU A 101 5.75 2.78 -7.96
N GLU A 102 6.66 3.11 -7.05
CA GLU A 102 6.76 4.46 -6.51
C GLU A 102 7.21 5.45 -7.61
N TYR A 103 6.37 6.45 -7.93
CA TYR A 103 6.74 7.52 -8.86
C TYR A 103 7.04 8.85 -8.15
N TYR A 104 6.64 8.98 -6.89
CA TYR A 104 6.81 10.21 -6.13
C TYR A 104 7.19 9.91 -4.69
N CYS A 105 8.46 10.14 -4.38
CA CYS A 105 8.99 10.27 -3.04
C CYS A 105 9.13 11.77 -2.74
N PRO A 106 8.72 12.29 -1.57
CA PRO A 106 8.84 13.70 -1.23
C PRO A 106 10.28 14.19 -1.48
N THR A 107 10.43 15.27 -2.22
CA THR A 107 11.75 15.82 -2.51
C THR A 107 12.38 16.42 -1.25
N LYS A 108 13.69 16.67 -1.28
CA LYS A 108 14.35 17.41 -0.18
C LYS A 108 13.70 18.79 0.04
N GLU A 109 13.14 19.42 -0.99
CA GLU A 109 12.35 20.66 -0.87
C GLU A 109 11.05 20.43 -0.07
N ASP A 110 10.30 19.37 -0.39
CA ASP A 110 9.06 19.04 0.32
C ASP A 110 9.32 18.71 1.79
N LEU A 111 10.46 18.05 2.07
CA LEU A 111 10.91 17.73 3.42
C LEU A 111 11.34 18.97 4.22
N LYS A 112 11.78 20.07 3.58
CA LYS A 112 12.10 21.34 4.27
C LYS A 112 10.85 22.01 4.85
N ASN A 113 9.71 21.83 4.18
CA ASN A 113 8.43 22.37 4.63
C ASN A 113 7.73 21.44 5.63
N PHE A 114 8.28 20.25 5.88
CA PHE A 114 7.71 19.30 6.82
C PHE A 114 7.94 19.78 8.26
N LYS A 115 6.85 20.11 8.97
CA LYS A 115 6.93 20.55 10.36
C LYS A 115 7.45 19.40 11.22
N ARG A 116 8.65 19.56 11.78
CA ARG A 116 9.27 18.56 12.64
C ARG A 116 8.46 18.39 13.92
N VAL A 117 7.75 17.26 14.04
CA VAL A 117 6.87 16.97 15.19
C VAL A 117 7.59 16.22 16.32
N SER A 118 8.77 15.66 16.08
CA SER A 118 9.55 14.93 17.08
C SER A 118 11.05 15.22 17.01
N LYS A 119 11.72 15.10 18.15
CA LYS A 119 13.19 15.10 18.24
C LYS A 119 13.66 13.65 18.30
N PHE A 120 14.49 13.25 17.33
CA PHE A 120 15.18 11.97 17.41
C PHE A 120 16.12 11.99 18.63
N MET A 121 15.94 11.07 19.57
CA MET A 121 16.86 10.90 20.69
C MET A 121 17.96 9.91 20.28
N PRO A 122 19.22 10.34 20.21
CA PRO A 122 20.35 9.43 19.99
C PRO A 122 20.43 8.39 21.11
N ARG A 123 20.87 7.17 20.77
CA ARG A 123 21.16 6.12 21.76
C ARG A 123 22.32 6.61 22.64
N GLY A 124 22.00 7.01 23.87
CA GLY A 124 22.94 7.63 24.82
C GLY A 124 22.27 8.53 25.87
N TYR A 125 20.97 8.82 25.74
CA TYR A 125 20.22 9.67 26.67
C TYR A 125 19.44 8.91 27.77
N PHE A 126 19.57 7.60 27.85
CA PHE A 126 19.04 6.80 28.96
C PHE A 126 20.23 6.33 29.80
N ASN A 127 20.54 7.09 30.85
CA ASN A 127 21.38 6.66 31.97
C ASN A 127 20.48 6.08 33.06
#